data_AF-A0A536W8N9-F1
#
_entry.id   AF-A0A536W8N9-F1
#
_cell.length_a   1.000
_cell.length_b   1.000
_cell.length_c   1.000
_cell.angle_alpha   90.00
_cell.angle_beta   90.00
_cell.angle_gamma   90.00
#
_symmetry.space_group_name_H-M   'P 1'
#
loop_
_entity.id
_entity.type
_entity.pdbx_description
1 polymer ?
#
loop_
_entity_poly.entity_id
_entity_poly.type
_entity_poly.pdbx_seq_one_letter_code
_entity_poly.pdbx_strand_id
1 'polypeptide(L)'
;RIDPFTDETTLNITCDVIEPTDGKGYDRDPRSLAKRAEAYLKSTGLGDTAYFGPEPEFFIFDSVTWGVDMSGCFVKIKSEEAPWSSGEEYEGGNMAHRAAVKGGY
;
A
#
# COMPACT_ATOMS: atom_id res chain seq x y z
N ARG A 1 3.95 -13.45 -12.40
CA ARG A 1 5.28 -12.80 -12.21
C ARG A 1 6.09 -13.65 -11.24
N ILE A 2 7.41 -13.82 -11.44
CA ILE A 2 8.25 -14.57 -10.48
C ILE A 2 8.46 -13.70 -9.23
N ASP A 3 8.30 -14.31 -8.06
CA ASP A 3 8.47 -13.67 -6.76
C ASP A 3 9.97 -13.42 -6.48
N PRO A 4 10.40 -12.19 -6.16
CA PRO A 4 11.80 -11.87 -5.93
C PRO A 4 12.27 -12.08 -4.48
N PHE A 5 11.37 -12.42 -3.55
CA PHE A 5 11.65 -12.50 -2.11
C PHE A 5 11.61 -13.93 -1.57
N THR A 6 10.91 -14.82 -2.26
CA THR A 6 10.82 -16.23 -1.86
C THR A 6 12.11 -16.95 -2.21
N ASP A 7 12.67 -17.72 -1.26
CA ASP A 7 13.93 -18.47 -1.45
C ASP A 7 13.84 -19.46 -2.63
N GLU A 8 12.71 -20.15 -2.72
CA GLU A 8 12.39 -21.06 -3.82
C GLU A 8 11.71 -20.33 -4.98
N THR A 9 12.01 -20.75 -6.21
CA THR A 9 11.44 -20.12 -7.42
C THR A 9 9.92 -20.25 -7.43
N THR A 10 9.23 -19.13 -7.19
CA THR A 10 7.78 -19.08 -6.98
C THR A 10 7.10 -18.17 -8.01
N LEU A 11 5.98 -18.63 -8.59
CA LEU A 11 5.18 -17.88 -9.55
C LEU A 11 3.92 -17.29 -8.90
N ASN A 12 3.83 -15.97 -8.90
CA ASN A 12 2.63 -15.23 -8.49
C ASN A 12 1.64 -15.14 -9.66
N ILE A 13 0.43 -15.67 -9.44
CA ILE A 13 -0.71 -15.65 -10.38
C ILE A 13 -1.86 -14.88 -9.72
N THR A 14 -2.39 -13.88 -10.42
CA THR A 14 -3.57 -13.15 -9.94
C THR A 14 -4.83 -13.76 -10.55
N CYS A 15 -5.77 -14.14 -9.69
CA CYS A 15 -7.03 -14.79 -10.08
C CYS A 15 -8.22 -13.89 -9.73
N ASP A 16 -9.36 -14.20 -10.33
CA ASP A 16 -10.65 -13.60 -9.99
C ASP A 16 -11.48 -14.62 -9.20
N VAL A 17 -12.46 -14.13 -8.44
CA VAL A 17 -13.39 -15.01 -7.71
C VAL A 17 -14.64 -15.22 -8.57
N ILE A 18 -15.00 -16.49 -8.79
CA ILE A 18 -16.16 -16.90 -9.58
C ILE A 18 -17.17 -17.60 -8.68
N GLU A 19 -18.44 -17.25 -8.84
CA GLU A 19 -19.55 -17.93 -8.19
C GLU A 19 -19.72 -19.34 -8.80
N PRO A 20 -19.56 -20.42 -8.03
CA PRO A 20 -19.57 -21.78 -8.56
C PRO A 20 -20.93 -22.20 -9.12
N THR A 21 -22.03 -21.59 -8.66
CA THR A 21 -23.38 -21.99 -9.06
C THR A 21 -23.76 -21.50 -10.46
N ASP A 22 -23.33 -20.30 -10.85
CA ASP A 22 -23.69 -19.69 -12.14
C ASP A 22 -22.50 -19.33 -13.03
N GLY A 23 -21.27 -19.52 -12.54
CA GLY A 23 -20.03 -19.26 -13.27
C GLY A 23 -19.75 -17.77 -13.49
N LYS A 24 -20.48 -16.85 -12.84
CA LYS A 24 -20.28 -15.41 -12.99
C LYS A 24 -19.21 -14.89 -12.04
N GLY A 25 -18.60 -13.76 -12.42
CA GLY A 25 -17.69 -13.02 -11.54
C GLY A 25 -18.40 -12.60 -10.25
N TYR A 26 -17.77 -12.86 -9.11
CA TYR A 26 -18.33 -12.59 -7.80
C TYR A 26 -18.49 -11.08 -7.56
N ASP A 27 -19.65 -10.68 -7.01
CA ASP A 27 -19.99 -9.26 -6.89
C ASP A 27 -19.10 -8.47 -5.93
N ARG A 28 -18.43 -9.15 -4.99
CA ARG A 28 -17.51 -8.50 -4.04
C ARG A 28 -16.04 -8.69 -4.39
N ASP A 29 -15.74 -9.30 -5.54
CA ASP A 29 -14.38 -9.31 -6.06
C ASP A 29 -14.08 -7.97 -6.75
N PRO A 30 -13.13 -7.16 -6.22
CA PRO A 30 -12.77 -5.87 -6.82
C PRO A 30 -12.30 -5.99 -8.27
N ARG A 31 -11.69 -7.12 -8.67
CA ARG A 31 -11.21 -7.33 -10.04
C ARG A 31 -12.35 -7.60 -11.00
N SER A 32 -13.31 -8.42 -10.60
CA SER A 32 -14.55 -8.64 -11.35
C SER A 32 -15.32 -7.32 -11.54
N LEU A 33 -15.36 -6.45 -10.51
CA LEU A 33 -15.93 -5.11 -10.64
C LEU A 33 -15.16 -4.23 -11.63
N ALA A 34 -13.83 -4.19 -11.57
CA ALA A 34 -13.02 -3.41 -12.50
C ALA A 34 -13.23 -3.83 -13.97
N LYS A 35 -13.27 -5.14 -14.25
CA LYS A 35 -13.57 -5.67 -15.59
C LYS A 35 -14.97 -5.28 -16.08
N ARG A 36 -15.97 -5.29 -15.18
CA ARG A 36 -17.32 -4.81 -15.50
C ARG A 36 -17.34 -3.32 -15.81
N ALA A 37 -16.55 -2.50 -15.11
CA ALA A 37 -16.43 -1.09 -15.40
C ALA A 37 -15.81 -0.83 -16.79
N GLU A 38 -14.76 -1.57 -17.16
CA GLU A 38 -14.17 -1.51 -18.52
C GLU A 38 -15.17 -1.95 -19.60
N ALA A 39 -15.90 -3.05 -19.38
CA ALA A 39 -16.94 -3.52 -20.29
C ALA A 39 -18.09 -2.52 -20.41
N TYR A 40 -18.47 -1.87 -19.31
CA TYR A 40 -19.50 -0.85 -19.29
C TYR A 40 -19.08 0.37 -20.11
N LEU A 41 -17.86 0.89 -19.93
CA LEU A 41 -17.34 2.00 -20.72
C LEU A 41 -17.48 1.73 -22.24
N LYS A 42 -17.03 0.55 -22.68
CA LYS A 42 -17.17 0.11 -24.08
C LYS A 42 -18.64 0.05 -24.51
N SER A 43 -19.54 -0.48 -23.67
CA SER A 43 -20.96 -0.60 -23.98
C SER A 43 -21.67 0.75 -24.17
N THR A 44 -21.18 1.82 -23.52
CA THR A 44 -21.73 3.17 -23.69
C THR A 44 -21.37 3.83 -25.03
N GLY A 45 -20.35 3.31 -25.74
CA GLY A 45 -19.83 3.92 -26.96
C GLY A 45 -19.06 5.24 -26.73
N LEU A 46 -18.81 5.64 -25.48
CA LEU A 46 -18.08 6.86 -25.14
C LEU A 46 -16.55 6.72 -25.27
N GLY A 47 -16.05 5.48 -25.23
CA GLY A 47 -14.63 5.19 -25.38
C GLY A 47 -14.32 3.72 -25.20
N ASP A 48 -13.09 3.34 -25.57
CA ASP A 48 -12.66 1.94 -25.58
C ASP A 48 -11.73 1.58 -24.42
N THR A 49 -11.00 2.55 -23.86
CA THR A 49 -9.96 2.33 -22.84
C THR A 49 -9.83 3.55 -21.94
N ALA A 50 -9.75 3.31 -20.63
CA ALA A 50 -9.44 4.32 -19.63
C ALA A 50 -8.05 4.06 -19.05
N TYR A 51 -7.14 5.04 -19.16
CA TYR A 51 -5.80 4.96 -18.59
C TYR A 51 -5.77 5.62 -17.21
N PHE A 52 -5.15 4.95 -16.24
CA PHE A 52 -5.00 5.44 -14.87
C PHE A 52 -3.51 5.56 -14.53
N GLY A 53 -3.09 6.72 -14.04
CA GLY A 53 -1.73 6.99 -13.54
C GLY A 53 -1.75 7.30 -12.05
N PRO A 54 -1.75 6.28 -11.17
CA PRO A 54 -1.75 6.51 -9.73
C PRO A 54 -0.36 6.95 -9.24
N GLU A 55 -0.33 7.87 -8.28
CA GLU A 55 0.88 8.31 -7.58
C GLU A 55 0.80 7.89 -6.09
N PRO A 56 1.06 6.62 -5.76
CA PRO A 56 0.98 6.14 -4.38
C PRO A 56 2.21 6.59 -3.60
N GLU A 57 2.06 7.64 -2.78
CA GLU A 57 3.07 8.03 -1.80
C GLU A 57 3.10 7.04 -0.62
N PHE A 58 4.29 6.81 -0.06
CA PHE A 58 4.49 5.93 1.09
C PHE A 58 5.63 6.44 1.98
N PHE A 59 5.67 5.95 3.22
CA PHE A 59 6.74 6.22 4.18
C PHE A 59 7.54 4.95 4.46
N ILE A 60 8.84 5.10 4.66
CA ILE A 60 9.73 4.05 5.17
C ILE A 60 10.08 4.42 6.60
N PHE A 61 9.80 3.53 7.55
CA PHE A 61 10.05 3.74 8.98
C PHE A 61 10.95 2.62 9.53
N ASP A 62 11.65 2.92 10.62
CA ASP A 62 12.50 1.95 11.31
C ASP A 62 11.70 1.10 12.29
N SER A 63 10.69 1.68 12.94
CA SER A 63 9.78 0.91 13.81
C SER A 63 8.41 1.57 14.02
N VAL A 64 7.44 0.74 14.40
CA VAL A 64 6.12 1.16 14.85
C VAL A 64 5.73 0.37 16.11
N THR A 65 5.29 1.07 17.16
CA THR A 65 4.73 0.46 18.37
C THR A 65 3.37 1.08 18.68
N TRP A 66 2.43 0.28 19.17
CA TRP A 66 1.08 0.72 19.48
C TRP A 66 0.48 -0.10 20.62
N GLY A 67 -0.58 0.40 21.25
CA GLY A 67 -1.33 -0.31 22.27
C GLY A 67 -2.76 0.21 22.40
N VAL A 68 -3.70 -0.67 22.73
CA VAL A 68 -5.10 -0.35 23.02
C VAL A 68 -5.59 -1.28 24.12
N ASP A 69 -5.90 -0.72 25.29
CA ASP A 69 -6.44 -1.45 26.44
C ASP A 69 -7.46 -0.59 27.23
N MET A 70 -7.95 -1.13 28.35
CA MET A 70 -8.93 -0.44 29.19
C MET A 70 -8.38 0.86 29.82
N SER A 71 -7.06 0.98 29.95
CA SER A 71 -6.39 2.15 30.53
C SER A 71 -6.05 3.22 29.48
N GLY A 72 -6.07 2.88 28.18
CA GLY A 72 -5.92 3.86 27.12
C GLY A 72 -5.43 3.28 25.78
N CYS A 73 -4.97 4.18 24.91
CA CYS A 73 -4.40 3.81 23.61
C CYS A 73 -3.21 4.71 23.22
N PHE A 74 -2.28 4.17 22.44
CA PHE A 74 -1.16 4.94 21.87
C PHE A 74 -0.67 4.36 20.54
N VAL A 75 0.03 5.19 19.77
CA VAL A 75 0.86 4.81 18.61
C VAL A 75 2.15 5.63 18.64
N LYS A 76 3.27 5.00 18.31
CA LYS A 76 4.60 5.63 18.23
C LYS A 76 5.34 5.11 17.01
N ILE A 77 5.77 6.05 16.17
CA ILE A 77 6.56 5.78 14.96
C ILE A 77 7.99 6.22 15.24
N LYS A 78 8.96 5.37 14.88
CA LYS A 78 10.39 5.69 14.91
C LYS A 78 10.93 5.74 13.48
N SER A 79 11.64 6.81 13.18
CA SER A 79 12.41 6.97 11.96
C SER A 79 13.61 7.85 12.26
N GLU A 80 14.81 7.42 11.90
CA GLU A 80 16.05 8.18 12.08
C GLU A 80 16.00 9.52 11.35
N GLU A 81 15.36 9.57 10.19
CA GLU A 81 15.20 10.76 9.35
C GLU A 81 14.15 11.75 9.88
N ALA A 82 13.33 11.33 10.85
CA ALA A 82 12.19 12.12 11.28
C ALA A 82 12.59 13.37 12.10
N PRO A 83 11.90 14.51 11.94
CA PRO A 83 12.24 15.74 12.66
C PRO A 83 12.27 15.61 14.19
N TRP A 84 11.43 14.73 14.76
CA TRP A 84 11.35 14.47 16.20
C TRP A 84 12.48 13.60 16.76
N SER A 85 13.32 13.05 15.88
CA SER A 85 14.44 12.16 16.24
C SER A 85 15.74 12.91 16.54
N SER A 86 15.71 14.24 16.53
CA SER A 86 16.89 15.10 16.78
C SER A 86 17.55 14.85 18.14
N GLY A 87 16.79 14.46 19.16
CA GLY A 87 17.31 14.14 20.50
C GLY A 87 17.66 12.68 20.73
N GLU A 88 17.52 11.80 19.73
CA GLU A 88 17.85 10.37 19.90
C GLU A 88 19.34 10.12 19.70
N GLU A 89 19.90 9.22 20.52
CA GLU A 89 21.25 8.69 20.35
C GLU A 89 21.21 7.46 19.44
N TYR A 90 22.07 7.46 18.43
CA TYR A 90 22.24 6.35 17.49
C TYR A 90 23.67 5.80 17.60
N GLU A 91 23.84 4.49 17.39
CA GLU A 91 25.14 3.83 17.46
C GLU A 91 26.15 4.41 16.45
N GLY A 92 25.66 4.89 15.30
CA GLY A 92 26.45 5.59 14.27
C GLY A 92 26.58 7.11 14.48
N GLY A 93 26.03 7.67 15.55
CA GLY A 93 25.97 9.11 15.80
C GLY A 93 24.76 9.80 15.15
N ASN A 94 24.42 10.98 15.64
CA ASN A 94 23.27 11.76 15.16
C ASN A 94 23.75 12.86 14.19
N MET A 95 23.38 12.76 12.91
CA MET A 95 23.87 13.64 11.83
C MET A 95 23.39 15.10 11.90
N ALA A 96 22.63 15.48 12.94
CA ALA A 96 22.07 16.80 13.23
C ALA A 96 21.06 17.35 12.19
N HIS A 97 21.31 17.20 10.89
CA HIS A 97 20.42 17.66 9.82
C HIS A 97 19.24 16.69 9.62
N ARG A 98 18.01 17.23 9.63
CA ARG A 98 16.76 16.51 9.29
C ARG A 98 15.77 17.47 8.64
N ALA A 99 14.89 16.94 7.80
CA ALA A 99 13.82 17.73 7.19
C ALA A 99 12.89 18.31 8.28
N ALA A 100 12.41 19.53 8.08
CA ALA A 100 11.51 20.18 9.02
C ALA A 100 10.09 19.58 8.94
N VAL A 101 9.28 19.80 9.97
CA VAL A 101 7.85 19.44 9.94
C VAL A 101 7.17 20.18 8.78
N LYS A 102 6.62 19.43 7.82
CA LYS A 102 6.05 19.96 6.57
C LYS A 102 7.06 20.69 5.66
N GLY A 103 8.36 20.52 5.91
CA GLY A 103 9.37 20.75 4.89
C GLY A 103 9.30 19.62 3.88
N GLY A 104 9.44 19.93 2.59
CA GLY A 104 9.77 18.91 1.61
C GLY A 104 11.18 18.35 1.87
N TYR A 105 11.72 17.67 0.86
CA TYR A 105 13.13 17.29 0.83
C TYR A 105 14.07 18.43 1.23
#